data_AF-A0A7Y8M657-F1
#
_entry.id   AF-A0A7Y8M657-F1
#
_cell.length_a   1.000
_cell.length_b   1.000
_cell.length_c   1.000
_cell.angle_alpha   90.00
_cell.angle_beta   90.00
_cell.angle_gamma   90.00
#
_symmetry.space_group_name_H-M   'P 1'
#
loop_
_entity.id
_entity.type
_entity.pdbx_description
1 polymer ?
#
loop_
_entity_poly.entity_id
_entity_poly.type
_entity_poly.pdbx_seq_one_letter_code
_entity_poly.pdbx_strand_id
1 'polypeptide(L)'
;MRVEDDEWPDVHALLGSLLRLMTGFARIRCPRQAVLIERQLNYLEHYPDHLASPVLKAVARRLRGEWQRVLFEMPRKDDPAQDARISQTQTSVH
;
A
#
# COMPACT_ATOMS: atom_id res chain seq x y z
N MET A 1 4.12 35.14 15.69
CA MET A 1 3.45 33.89 16.12
C MET A 1 3.72 32.88 15.01
N ARG A 2 4.68 31.96 15.21
CA ARG A 2 5.00 30.90 14.24
C ARG A 2 4.50 29.60 14.87
N VAL A 3 3.36 29.12 14.40
CA VAL A 3 2.70 27.90 14.89
C VAL A 3 2.25 27.14 13.64
N GLU A 4 3.18 26.61 12.84
CA GLU A 4 2.79 25.85 11.63
C GLU A 4 3.70 24.64 11.35
N ASP A 5 4.96 24.63 11.80
CA ASP A 5 5.87 23.49 11.54
C ASP A 5 5.75 22.35 12.57
N ASP A 6 5.41 22.64 13.84
CA ASP A 6 5.36 21.64 14.92
C ASP A 6 4.12 20.73 14.92
N GLU A 7 3.14 21.00 14.04
CA GLU A 7 1.88 20.24 13.98
C GLU A 7 1.97 19.02 13.05
N TRP A 8 2.97 18.99 12.17
CA TRP A 8 3.14 17.92 11.18
C TRP A 8 4.17 16.88 11.62
N PRO A 9 3.88 15.58 11.49
CA PRO A 9 4.79 14.52 11.89
C PRO A 9 6.01 14.46 10.95
N ASP A 10 7.22 14.33 11.50
CA ASP A 10 8.45 14.24 10.71
C ASP A 10 8.32 13.35 9.46
N VAL A 11 8.61 13.93 8.30
CA VAL A 11 8.40 13.30 6.99
C VAL A 11 9.26 12.05 6.81
N HIS A 12 10.45 12.03 7.41
CA HIS A 12 11.35 10.87 7.37
C HIS A 12 10.82 9.72 8.24
N ALA A 13 10.31 10.03 9.43
CA ALA A 13 9.63 9.05 10.29
C ALA A 13 8.41 8.45 9.59
N LEU A 14 7.62 9.27 8.90
CA LEU A 14 6.45 8.80 8.14
C LEU A 14 6.86 7.87 6.99
N LEU A 15 7.90 8.22 6.23
CA LEU A 15 8.49 7.36 5.20
C LEU A 15 9.00 6.04 5.77
N GLY A 16 9.73 6.08 6.89
CA GLY A 16 10.21 4.87 7.57
C GLY A 16 9.06 3.96 8.02
N SER A 17 7.98 4.54 8.55
CA SER A 17 6.77 3.81 8.91
C SER A 17 6.11 3.16 7.69
N LEU A 18 6.02 3.87 6.57
CA LEU A 18 5.42 3.37 5.34
C LEU A 18 6.19 2.16 4.81
N LEU A 19 7.52 2.26 4.73
CA LEU A 19 8.39 1.16 4.31
C LEU A 19 8.24 -0.07 5.21
N ARG A 20 8.17 0.14 6.53
CA ARG A 20 7.92 -0.94 7.50
C ARG A 20 6.55 -1.61 7.29
N LEU A 21 5.50 -0.83 7.02
CA LEU A 21 4.17 -1.39 6.76
C LEU A 21 4.14 -2.18 5.46
N MET A 22 4.73 -1.65 4.38
CA MET A 22 4.78 -2.33 3.09
C MET A 22 5.59 -3.63 3.13
N THR A 23 6.73 -3.62 3.80
CA THR A 23 7.54 -4.84 4.03
C THR A 23 6.80 -5.86 4.91
N GLY A 24 6.10 -5.41 5.95
CA GLY A 24 5.25 -6.27 6.77
C GLY A 24 4.10 -6.89 5.96
N PHE A 25 3.45 -6.10 5.12
CA PHE A 25 2.37 -6.57 4.26
C PHE A 25 2.85 -7.58 3.24
N ALA A 26 4.01 -7.38 2.62
CA ALA A 26 4.58 -8.33 1.67
C ALA A 26 4.74 -9.74 2.28
N ARG A 27 4.97 -9.82 3.60
CA ARG A 27 5.13 -11.09 4.35
C ARG A 27 3.80 -11.74 4.75
N ILE A 28 2.82 -10.94 5.20
CA ILE A 28 1.65 -11.46 5.93
C ILE A 28 0.32 -11.20 5.18
N ARG A 29 0.33 -10.30 4.20
CA ARG A 29 -0.86 -9.88 3.43
C ARG A 29 -2.03 -9.43 4.33
N CYS A 30 -1.73 -8.78 5.45
CA CYS A 30 -2.72 -8.37 6.44
C CYS A 30 -3.61 -7.22 5.90
N PRO A 31 -4.95 -7.37 5.84
CA PRO A 31 -5.85 -6.32 5.34
C PRO A 31 -5.75 -5.00 6.12
N ARG A 32 -5.50 -5.08 7.44
CA ARG A 32 -5.34 -3.88 8.26
C ARG A 32 -4.08 -3.08 7.87
N GLN A 33 -2.99 -3.77 7.54
CA GLN A 33 -1.77 -3.11 7.04
C GLN A 33 -2.05 -2.45 5.69
N ALA A 34 -2.85 -3.08 4.83
CA ALA A 34 -3.19 -2.49 3.54
C ALA A 34 -3.92 -1.15 3.64
N VAL A 35 -4.88 -1.05 4.55
CA VAL A 35 -5.60 0.20 4.82
C VAL A 35 -4.65 1.27 5.39
N LEU A 36 -3.70 0.89 6.25
CA LEU A 36 -2.73 1.82 6.82
C LEU A 36 -1.74 2.34 5.78
N ILE A 37 -1.29 1.49 4.85
CA ILE A 37 -0.42 1.88 3.73
C ILE A 37 -1.15 2.90 2.85
N GLU A 38 -2.40 2.63 2.46
CA GLU A 38 -3.22 3.56 1.65
C GLU A 38 -3.37 4.93 2.34
N ARG A 39 -3.62 4.93 3.67
CA ARG A 39 -3.74 6.16 4.45
C ARG A 39 -2.43 6.96 4.48
N GLN A 40 -1.29 6.30 4.68
CA GLN A 40 0.01 6.98 4.72
C GLN A 40 0.40 7.54 3.34
N LEU A 41 0.11 6.81 2.26
CA LEU A 41 0.32 7.30 0.90
C LEU A 41 -0.54 8.53 0.60
N ASN A 42 -1.83 8.49 0.96
CA ASN A 42 -2.72 9.64 0.84
C ASN A 42 -2.23 10.84 1.66
N TYR A 43 -1.73 10.60 2.88
CA TYR A 43 -1.22 11.66 3.73
C TYR A 43 0.04 12.31 3.17
N LEU A 44 1.00 11.52 2.67
CA LEU A 44 2.20 12.03 1.98
C LEU A 44 1.86 12.81 0.70
N GLU A 45 0.83 12.38 -0.04
CA GLU A 45 0.37 13.09 -1.24
C GLU A 45 -0.19 14.50 -0.93
N HIS A 46 -0.81 14.68 0.25
CA HIS A 46 -1.43 15.93 0.68
C HIS A 46 -0.58 16.70 1.71
N TYR A 47 0.66 16.27 1.92
CA TYR A 47 1.57 16.92 2.85
C TYR A 47 1.88 18.37 2.40
N PRO A 48 2.07 19.33 3.32
CA PRO A 48 2.31 20.73 2.96
C PRO A 48 3.55 20.90 2.09
N ASP A 49 3.45 21.73 1.05
CA ASP A 49 4.53 21.90 0.05
C ASP A 49 5.81 22.52 0.64
N HIS A 50 5.69 23.29 1.73
CA HIS A 50 6.85 23.86 2.42
C HIS A 50 7.57 22.84 3.31
N LEU A 51 6.93 21.70 3.64
CA LEU A 51 7.49 20.66 4.50
C LEU A 51 7.87 19.37 3.76
N ALA A 52 7.33 19.15 2.55
CA ALA A 52 7.70 18.01 1.70
C ALA A 52 8.01 18.47 0.27
N SER A 53 9.10 17.92 -0.27
CA SER A 53 9.47 18.15 -1.67
C SER A 53 8.35 17.71 -2.62
N PRO A 54 8.08 18.46 -3.70
CA PRO A 54 7.15 18.04 -4.75
C PRO A 54 7.46 16.65 -5.33
N VAL A 55 8.74 16.26 -5.36
CA VAL A 55 9.17 14.93 -5.80
C VAL A 55 8.59 13.84 -4.89
N LEU A 56 8.62 14.05 -3.57
CA LEU A 56 8.08 13.10 -2.62
C LEU A 56 6.57 12.93 -2.79
N LYS A 57 5.83 14.04 -2.97
CA LYS A 57 4.38 14.00 -3.22
C LYS A 57 4.04 13.25 -4.52
N ALA A 58 4.82 13.48 -5.58
CA ALA A 58 4.68 12.76 -6.84
C ALA A 58 4.96 11.26 -6.69
N VAL A 59 5.99 10.89 -5.92
CA VAL A 59 6.29 9.49 -5.59
C VAL A 59 5.15 8.85 -4.80
N ALA A 60 4.61 9.53 -3.79
CA ALA A 60 3.49 9.04 -2.99
C ALA A 60 2.24 8.79 -3.86
N ARG A 61 1.89 9.73 -4.74
CA ARG A 61 0.78 9.59 -5.69
C ARG A 61 0.96 8.39 -6.62
N ARG A 62 2.14 8.25 -7.21
CA ARG A 62 2.44 7.13 -8.12
C ARG A 62 2.36 5.80 -7.37
N LEU A 63 2.99 5.73 -6.20
CA LEU A 63 3.02 4.52 -5.38
C LEU A 63 1.62 4.12 -4.91
N ARG A 64 0.75 5.09 -4.60
CA ARG A 64 -0.66 4.85 -4.30
C ARG A 64 -1.41 4.21 -5.46
N GLY A 65 -1.19 4.68 -6.68
CA GLY A 65 -1.79 4.06 -7.87
C GLY A 65 -1.38 2.60 -8.05
N GLU A 66 -0.08 2.30 -7.88
CA GLU A 66 0.41 0.91 -7.92
C GLU A 66 -0.13 0.07 -6.76
N TRP A 67 -0.23 0.65 -5.57
CA TRP A 67 -0.79 -0.01 -4.40
C TRP A 67 -2.24 -0.45 -4.60
N GLN A 68 -3.07 0.41 -5.19
CA GLN A 68 -4.46 0.08 -5.51
C GLN A 68 -4.57 -1.09 -6.50
N ARG A 69 -3.66 -1.20 -7.48
CA ARG A 69 -3.59 -2.35 -8.39
C ARG A 69 -3.26 -3.64 -7.65
N VAL A 70 -2.26 -3.61 -6.76
CA VAL A 70 -1.91 -4.77 -5.93
C VAL A 70 -3.09 -5.25 -5.10
N LEU A 71 -3.88 -4.33 -4.53
CA LEU A 71 -5.06 -4.68 -3.76
C LEU A 71 -6.19 -5.25 -4.62
N PHE A 72 -6.33 -4.79 -5.86
CA PHE A 72 -7.34 -5.30 -6.80
C PHE A 72 -6.98 -6.69 -7.34
N GLU A 73 -5.70 -6.93 -7.63
CA GLU A 73 -5.18 -8.20 -8.17
C GLU A 73 -5.04 -9.29 -7.09
N MET A 74 -5.14 -8.94 -5.81
CA MET A 74 -5.08 -9.92 -4.74
C MET A 74 -6.30 -10.85 -4.79
N PRO A 75 -6.10 -12.18 -4.80
CA PRO A 75 -7.18 -13.14 -4.72
C PRO A 75 -8.03 -12.83 -3.49
N ARG A 76 -9.33 -12.64 -3.70
CA ARG A 76 -10.25 -12.58 -2.57
C ARG A 76 -10.27 -13.97 -1.93
N LYS A 77 -10.23 -14.03 -0.60
CA LYS A 77 -10.26 -15.29 0.15
C LYS A 77 -11.45 -16.18 -0.22
N ASP A 78 -12.47 -15.60 -0.85
CA ASP A 78 -13.70 -16.26 -1.28
C ASP A 78 -13.83 -16.39 -2.81
N ASP A 79 -12.74 -16.37 -3.58
CA ASP A 79 -12.79 -16.62 -5.04
C ASP A 79 -12.82 -18.14 -5.31
N PRO A 80 -13.99 -18.76 -5.62
CA PRO A 80 -14.09 -20.19 -5.89
C PRO A 80 -13.39 -20.61 -7.19
N ALA A 81 -12.93 -19.65 -7.99
CA ALA A 81 -12.29 -19.89 -9.27
C ALA A 81 -10.88 -20.51 -9.17
N GLN A 82 -10.24 -20.46 -7.99
CA GLN A 82 -8.88 -20.98 -7.83
C GLN A 82 -8.85 -22.49 -7.53
N ASP A 83 -9.87 -23.03 -6.85
CA ASP A 83 -9.98 -24.46 -6.55
C ASP A 83 -10.29 -25.31 -7.79
N ALA A 84 -11.00 -24.76 -8.79
CA ALA A 84 -11.38 -25.49 -9.99
C ALA A 84 -10.20 -25.81 -10.94
N ARG A 85 -9.10 -25.04 -10.88
CA ARG A 85 -7.92 -25.28 -11.75
C ARG A 85 -7.08 -26.47 -11.31
N ILE A 86 -7.11 -26.81 -10.02
CA ILE A 86 -6.25 -27.87 -9.46
C ILE A 86 -6.84 -29.26 -9.75
N SER A 87 -8.17 -29.36 -9.87
CA SER A 87 -8.85 -30.64 -10.14
C SER A 87 -8.87 -31.07 -11.61
N GLN A 88 -8.49 -30.21 -12.57
CA GLN A 88 -8.59 -30.55 -14.00
C GLN A 88 -7.31 -31.15 -14.60
N THR A 89 -6.16 -31.08 -13.92
CA THR A 89 -4.89 -31.58 -14.48
C THR A 89 -4.65 -33.07 -14.20
N GLN A 90 -5.53 -33.75 -13.47
CA GLN A 90 -5.33 -35.15 -13.07
C GLN A 90 -6.15 -36.19 -13.86
N THR A 91 -7.01 -35.76 -14.80
CA THR A 91 -7.89 -36.68 -15.54
C THR A 91 -7.63 -36.61 -17.05
N SER A 92 -6.42 -36.96 -17.48
CA SER A 92 -6.18 -37.35 -18.87
C SER A 92 -5.04 -38.36 -18.94
N VAL A 93 -5.36 -39.59 -18.53
CA VAL A 93 -4.67 -40.80 -18.99
C VAL A 93 -5.77 -41.75 -19.44
N HIS A 94 -6.06 -41.75 -20.73
CA HIS A 94 -6.60 -42.89 -21.43
C HIS A 94 -6.28 -42.81 -22.92
#